data_AF-A0A9P6G0D8-F1
#
_entry.id   AF-A0A9P6G0D8-F1
#
_cell.length_a   1.000
_cell.length_b   1.000
_cell.length_c   1.000
_cell.angle_alpha   90.00
_cell.angle_beta   90.00
_cell.angle_gamma   90.00
#
_symmetry.space_group_name_H-M   'P 1'
#
loop_
_entity.id
_entity.type
_entity.pdbx_description
1 polymer ?
#
loop_
_entity_poly.entity_id
_entity_poly.type
_entity_poly.pdbx_seq_one_letter_code
_entity_poly.pdbx_strand_id
1 'polypeptide(L)' 'MGGFLTPDPAVEKWVRMRESTNKYFRWNSRNLGFVGVLGLVIPAGIYYLADQNQNRFHWAAQGPSRKVAATEEQEDA' A
#
# COMPACT_ATOMS: atom_id res chain seq x y z
N MET A 1 38.40 2.07 -18.75
CA MET A 1 38.75 2.76 -17.49
C MET A 1 37.63 3.74 -17.22
N GLY A 2 36.84 3.48 -16.18
CA GLY A 2 35.53 4.10 -15.94
C GLY A 2 35.59 5.63 -15.81
N GLY A 3 34.57 6.29 -16.34
CA GLY A 3 34.42 7.75 -16.23
C GLY A 3 34.32 8.16 -14.77
N PHE A 4 35.20 9.05 -14.34
CA PHE A 4 35.14 9.64 -13.01
C PHE A 4 33.83 10.44 -12.89
N LEU A 5 33.01 10.09 -11.89
CA LEU A 5 31.86 10.89 -11.49
C LEU A 5 32.37 12.19 -10.89
N THR A 6 32.02 13.33 -11.49
CA THR A 6 32.30 14.64 -10.90
C THR A 6 31.40 14.82 -9.67
N PRO A 7 31.97 14.95 -8.46
CA PRO A 7 31.17 15.18 -7.26
C PRO A 7 30.55 16.58 -7.31
N ASP A 8 29.23 16.65 -7.35
CA ASP A 8 28.49 17.90 -7.18
C ASP A 8 28.28 18.15 -5.67
N PRO A 9 28.83 19.24 -5.10
CA PRO A 9 28.70 19.54 -3.68
C PRO A 9 27.24 19.76 -3.25
N ALA A 10 26.36 20.21 -4.14
CA ALA A 10 24.94 20.39 -3.84
C ALA A 10 24.25 19.03 -3.64
N VAL A 11 24.55 18.07 -4.51
CA VAL A 11 24.01 16.70 -4.41
C VAL A 11 24.54 16.01 -3.16
N GLU A 12 25.85 16.11 -2.90
CA GLU A 12 26.44 15.52 -1.68
C GLU A 12 25.84 16.10 -0.41
N LYS A 13 25.63 17.41 -0.36
CA LYS A 13 24.98 18.07 0.78
C LYS A 13 23.54 17.57 0.96
N TRP A 14 22.78 17.44 -0.13
CA TRP A 14 21.42 16.93 -0.08
C TRP A 14 21.35 15.47 0.42
N VAL A 15 22.25 14.62 -0.08
CA VAL A 15 22.38 13.23 0.41
C VAL A 15 22.72 13.23 1.90
N ARG A 16 23.73 13.99 2.33
CA ARG A 16 24.12 14.09 3.75
C ARG A 16 22.98 14.59 4.64
N MET A 17 22.14 15.51 4.18
CA MET A 17 20.98 15.99 4.94
C MET A 17 19.96 14.86 5.18
N ARG A 18 19.73 14.01 4.18
CA ARG A 18 18.80 12.87 4.30
C ARG A 18 19.35 11.80 5.24
N GLU A 19 20.62 11.46 5.10
CA GLU A 19 21.30 10.48 5.96
C GLU A 19 21.33 10.93 7.42
N SER A 20 21.52 12.23 7.66
CA SER A 20 21.59 12.80 9.01
C SER A 20 20.23 13.16 9.60
N THR A 21 19.12 12.91 8.91
CA THR A 21 17.77 13.32 9.34
C THR A 21 17.40 12.75 10.72
N ASN A 22 17.83 11.52 11.05
CA ASN A 22 17.56 10.91 12.35
C ASN A 22 18.15 11.74 13.51
N LYS A 23 19.36 12.28 13.35
CA LYS A 23 20.06 13.06 14.39
C LYS A 23 19.33 14.36 14.76
N TYR A 24 18.60 14.92 13.81
CA TYR A 24 17.88 16.20 13.98
C TYR A 24 16.38 15.99 14.21
N PHE A 25 15.91 14.75 14.29
CA PHE A 25 14.52 14.46 14.52
C PHE A 25 14.12 14.83 15.95
N ARG A 26 12.93 15.42 16.10
CA ARG A 26 12.35 15.76 17.40
C ARG A 26 10.90 15.27 17.49
N TRP A 27 10.55 14.71 18.63
CA TRP A 27 9.17 14.41 18.99
C TRP A 27 8.45 15.72 19.32
N ASN A 28 7.70 16.22 18.35
CA ASN A 28 6.75 17.31 18.53
C ASN A 28 5.34 16.80 18.24
N SER A 29 4.31 17.53 18.66
CA SER A 29 2.92 17.08 18.51
C SER A 29 2.54 16.78 17.05
N ARG A 30 3.15 17.50 16.09
CA ARG A 30 2.95 17.28 14.66
C ARG A 30 3.52 15.92 14.21
N ASN A 31 4.79 15.66 14.49
CA ASN A 31 5.49 14.43 14.13
C ASN A 31 4.90 13.22 14.84
N LEU A 32 4.50 13.38 16.11
CA LEU A 32 3.84 12.33 16.86
C LEU A 32 2.50 11.95 16.21
N GLY A 33 1.71 12.94 15.77
CA GLY A 33 0.49 12.70 15.01
C GLY A 33 0.74 11.94 13.70
N PHE A 34 1.73 12.39 12.90
CA PHE A 34 2.07 11.70 11.65
C PHE A 34 2.55 10.26 11.87
N VAL A 35 3.45 10.04 12.83
CA VAL A 35 3.96 8.70 13.15
C VAL A 35 2.84 7.81 13.67
N GLY A 36 1.95 8.33 14.53
CA GLY A 36 0.81 7.57 15.03
C GLY A 36 -0.17 7.18 13.92
N VAL A 37 -0.55 8.13 13.07
CA VAL A 37 -1.50 7.88 11.97
C VAL A 37 -0.91 6.92 10.94
N LEU A 38 0.28 7.22 10.42
CA LEU A 38 0.89 6.42 9.35
C LEU A 38 1.46 5.10 9.85
N GLY A 39 1.98 5.07 11.08
CA GLY A 39 2.64 3.88 11.64
C GLY A 39 1.70 2.91 12.34
N LEU A 40 0.56 3.38 12.88
CA LEU A 40 -0.36 2.54 13.65
C LEU A 40 -1.78 2.56 13.10
N VAL A 41 -2.39 3.74 12.96
CA VAL A 41 -3.82 3.85 12.61
C VAL A 41 -4.11 3.25 11.24
N ILE A 42 -3.33 3.62 10.23
CA ILE A 42 -3.54 3.11 8.86
C ILE A 42 -3.30 1.60 8.78
N PRO A 43 -2.16 1.04 9.23
CA PRO A 43 -1.94 -0.40 9.18
C PRO A 43 -2.98 -1.20 9.98
N ALA A 44 -3.35 -0.73 11.17
CA ALA A 44 -4.37 -1.38 11.99
C ALA A 44 -5.75 -1.35 11.32
N GLY A 45 -6.12 -0.21 10.71
CA GLY A 45 -7.36 -0.07 9.96
C GLY A 45 -7.41 -1.01 8.75
N ILE A 46 -6.32 -1.10 7.99
CA ILE A 46 -6.22 -2.04 6.86
C ILE A 46 -6.34 -3.48 7.34
N TYR A 47 -5.61 -3.86 8.40
CA TYR A 47 -5.67 -5.20 8.96
C TYR A 47 -7.09 -5.56 9.43
N TYR A 48 -7.74 -4.66 10.16
CA TYR A 48 -9.11 -4.85 10.62
C TYR A 48 -10.09 -5.06 9.46
N LEU A 49 -10.00 -4.21 8.43
CA LEU A 49 -10.85 -4.37 7.24
C LEU A 49 -10.56 -5.67 6.49
N ALA A 50 -9.30 -6.08 6.41
CA ALA A 50 -8.91 -7.34 5.79
C ALA A 50 -9.50 -8.54 6.54
N ASP A 51 -9.36 -8.58 7.87
CA ASP A 51 -9.91 -9.63 8.72
C ASP A 51 -11.44 -9.74 8.59
N GLN A 52 -12.15 -8.60 8.63
CA GLN A 52 -13.60 -8.58 8.49
C GLN A 52 -14.10 -8.98 7.09
N ASN A 53 -13.29 -8.80 6.05
CA ASN A 53 -13.66 -9.15 4.68
C ASN A 53 -13.03 -10.46 4.20
N GLN A 54 -12.26 -11.12 5.06
CA GLN A 54 -11.64 -12.39 4.76
C GLN A 54 -12.73 -13.43 4.51
N ASN A 55 -12.71 -14.06 3.33
CA ASN A 55 -13.70 -15.04 2.86
C ASN A 55 -15.13 -14.52 2.62
N ARG A 56 -15.38 -13.20 2.70
CA ARG A 56 -16.71 -12.67 2.36
C ARG A 56 -16.98 -12.68 0.86
N PHE A 57 -15.93 -12.55 0.06
CA PHE A 57 -16.03 -12.45 -1.39
C PHE A 57 -15.32 -13.61 -2.05
N HIS A 58 -16.08 -14.65 -2.40
CA HIS A 58 -15.63 -15.74 -3.27
C HIS A 58 -16.04 -15.41 -4.70
N TRP A 59 -15.14 -14.76 -5.44
CA TRP A 59 -15.33 -14.38 -6.85
C TRP A 59 -14.84 -15.44 -7.84
N ALA A 60 -14.25 -16.53 -7.33
CA ALA A 60 -13.84 -17.68 -8.13
C ALA A 60 -14.87 -18.81 -8.00
N ALA A 61 -15.45 -19.21 -9.13
CA ALA A 61 -16.30 -20.40 -9.34
C ALA A 61 -17.81 -20.30 -9.01
N GLN A 62 -18.45 -19.14 -9.13
CA GLN A 62 -19.85 -19.16 -9.56
C GLN A 62 -19.85 -19.46 -11.06
N GLY A 63 -20.12 -20.71 -11.43
CA GLY A 63 -20.55 -21.02 -12.79
C GLY A 63 -21.75 -20.14 -13.19
N PRO A 64 -22.14 -20.13 -14.49
CA PRO A 64 -23.22 -19.28 -14.96
C PRO A 64 -24.39 -19.35 -13.97
N SER A 65 -24.83 -18.17 -13.51
CA SER A 65 -25.86 -18.07 -12.48
C SER A 65 -27.00 -19.00 -12.90
N ARG A 66 -27.56 -19.80 -11.99
CA ARG A 66 -28.58 -20.83 -12.29
C ARG A 66 -29.72 -20.33 -13.19
N LYS A 67 -29.99 -19.03 -13.17
CA LYS A 67 -30.94 -18.34 -14.05
C LYS A 67 -30.51 -18.31 -15.52
N VAL A 68 -29.24 -18.04 -15.80
CA VAL A 68 -28.65 -18.02 -17.15
C VAL A 68 -28.64 -19.42 -17.76
N ALA A 69 -28.22 -20.43 -16.98
CA ALA A 69 -28.23 -21.82 -17.43
C ALA A 69 -29.65 -22.31 -17.79
N ALA A 70 -30.66 -21.94 -17.00
CA ALA A 70 -32.05 -22.31 -17.27
C ALA A 70 -32.66 -21.57 -18.48
N THR A 71 -32.11 -20.43 -18.89
CA THR A 71 -32.55 -19.70 -20.09
C THR A 71 -31.95 -20.30 -21.35
N GLU A 72 -30.69 -20.71 -21.32
CA GLU A 72 -30.03 -21.41 -22.43
C GLU A 72 -30.72 -22.75 -22.74
N GLU A 73 -31.11 -23.53 -21.71
CA GLU A 73 -31.88 -24.77 -21.88
C GLU A 73 -33.29 -24.56 -22.47
N GLN A 74 -33.83 -23.34 -22.44
CA GLN A 74 -35.15 -23.01 -22.99
C GLN A 74 -35.09 -22.44 -24.41
N GLU A 75 -33.97 -21.85 -24.84
CA GLU A 75 -33.79 -21.41 -26.24
C GLU A 75 -33.37 -22.55 -27.17
N ASP A 76 -32.78 -23.63 -26.63
CA ASP A 76 -32.33 -24.80 -27.39
C ASP A 76 -33.39 -25.93 -27.53
N ALA A 77 -34.62 -25.73 -27.03
CA ALA A 77 -35.73 -26.70 -27.05
C ALA A 77 -36.87 -26.29 -28.00
#